data_AF-A0A5C4RAN1-F1
#
_entry.id   AF-A0A5C4RAN1-F1
#
_cell.length_a   1.000
_cell.length_b   1.000
_cell.length_c   1.000
_cell.angle_alpha   90.00
_cell.angle_beta   90.00
_cell.angle_gamma   90.00
#
_symmetry.space_group_name_H-M   'P 1'
#
loop_
_entity.id
_entity.type
_entity.pdbx_description
1 polymer ?
#
loop_
_entity_poly.entity_id
_entity_poly.type
_entity_poly.pdbx_seq_one_letter_code
_entity_poly.pdbx_strand_id
1 'polypeptide(L)'
;MQGDILARTHEINDILKQVHPHFHDHPKNLFFMVLTQSCDLVVRSAGGKCKAPYISIAPVRSLDLVIERHISQANAAAVTADLPVLSDKVKSKASEFLSRLINNNEPGYFFLEGQGTALGSDCAAFLNLSIALKSDLHFAACKRAKVLQLRAEFQAKLGWLVGQLYSRIGTQDWEQASLQRKISGLLREAAIWVPDSTISHLEKEFAKRAGEGVDTPMTPHEISKAVAKAPKRKDAVLEQATKIIAAVLGAERHAEVEKLRKRLEADSSLTSLLR
;
A
#
# COMPACT_ATOMS: atom_id res chain seq x y z
N MET A 1 2.20 9.00 27.98
CA MET A 1 1.19 7.98 27.64
C MET A 1 0.71 8.12 26.22
N GLN A 2 0.48 9.33 25.71
CA GLN A 2 0.24 9.49 24.27
C GLN A 2 1.35 8.84 23.45
N GLY A 3 0.98 8.04 22.45
CA GLY A 3 1.94 7.27 21.66
C GLY A 3 2.52 6.04 22.36
N ASP A 4 2.00 5.64 23.52
CA ASP A 4 2.33 4.33 24.09
C ASP A 4 1.67 3.23 23.23
N ILE A 5 2.43 2.17 22.95
CA ILE A 5 1.92 0.96 22.31
C ILE A 5 1.61 -0.09 23.37
N LEU A 6 0.39 -0.61 23.34
CA LEU A 6 -0.16 -1.57 24.28
C LEU A 6 -0.25 -2.95 23.61
N ALA A 7 0.33 -3.95 24.25
CA ALA A 7 0.13 -5.34 23.87
C ALA A 7 -1.27 -5.84 24.25
N ARG A 8 -1.72 -6.89 23.56
CA ARG A 8 -2.97 -7.59 23.87
C ARG A 8 -2.81 -8.53 25.05
N THR A 9 -2.59 -7.97 26.23
CA THR A 9 -2.59 -8.74 27.49
C THR A 9 -3.98 -9.25 27.81
N HIS A 10 -4.09 -10.20 28.75
CA HIS A 10 -5.38 -10.68 29.25
C HIS A 10 -6.25 -9.51 29.74
N GLU A 11 -5.67 -8.58 30.51
CA GLU A 11 -6.37 -7.41 31.02
C GLU A 11 -6.94 -6.52 29.90
N ILE A 12 -6.15 -6.25 28.85
CA ILE A 12 -6.61 -5.44 27.71
C ILE A 12 -7.69 -6.18 26.93
N ASN A 13 -7.53 -7.48 26.71
CA ASN A 13 -8.55 -8.28 26.02
C ASN A 13 -9.86 -8.34 26.80
N ASP A 14 -9.83 -8.48 28.13
CA ASP A 14 -11.03 -8.44 28.97
C ASP A 14 -11.76 -7.11 28.85
N ILE A 15 -11.02 -5.99 28.92
CA ILE A 15 -11.59 -4.65 28.74
C ILE A 15 -12.23 -4.53 27.36
N LEU A 16 -11.55 -4.97 26.29
CA LEU A 16 -12.08 -4.91 24.93
C LEU A 16 -13.30 -5.82 24.77
N LYS A 17 -13.30 -7.02 25.35
CA LYS A 17 -14.43 -7.94 25.30
C LYS A 17 -15.67 -7.37 25.96
N GLN A 18 -15.51 -6.57 27.01
CA GLN A 18 -16.63 -5.94 27.71
C GLN A 18 -17.13 -4.68 27.00
N VAL A 19 -16.21 -3.82 26.56
CA VAL A 19 -16.56 -2.46 26.12
C VAL A 19 -16.66 -2.34 24.60
N HIS A 20 -15.84 -3.11 23.86
CA HIS A 20 -15.73 -3.04 22.39
C HIS A 20 -15.49 -4.43 21.74
N PRO A 21 -16.44 -5.39 21.82
CA PRO A 21 -16.22 -6.80 21.43
C PRO A 21 -15.70 -6.99 20.01
N HIS A 22 -16.19 -6.18 19.07
CA HIS A 22 -15.72 -6.21 17.68
C HIS A 22 -14.19 -6.02 17.55
N PHE A 23 -13.58 -5.20 18.40
CA PHE A 23 -12.13 -4.97 18.38
C PHE A 23 -11.34 -6.09 19.09
N HIS A 24 -11.97 -6.76 20.06
CA HIS A 24 -11.43 -7.96 20.68
C HIS A 24 -11.38 -9.11 19.66
N ASP A 25 -12.47 -9.36 18.95
CA ASP A 25 -12.59 -10.54 18.09
C ASP A 25 -11.83 -10.41 16.78
N HIS A 26 -11.40 -9.20 16.40
CA HIS A 26 -10.70 -8.96 15.14
C HIS A 26 -9.22 -9.40 15.24
N PRO A 27 -8.82 -10.52 14.60
CA PRO A 27 -7.49 -11.11 14.80
C PRO A 27 -6.37 -10.24 14.23
N LYS A 28 -6.66 -9.41 13.24
CA LYS A 28 -5.68 -8.49 12.64
C LYS A 28 -5.32 -7.29 13.55
N ASN A 29 -5.99 -7.10 14.69
CA ASN A 29 -5.59 -6.11 15.69
C ASN A 29 -4.46 -6.72 16.53
N LEU A 30 -3.22 -6.31 16.26
CA LEU A 30 -2.01 -6.86 16.89
C LEU A 30 -1.66 -6.12 18.19
N PHE A 31 -1.78 -4.79 18.17
CA PHE A 31 -1.52 -3.92 19.31
C PHE A 31 -2.57 -2.79 19.35
N PHE A 32 -2.47 -1.92 20.36
CA PHE A 32 -3.23 -0.68 20.42
C PHE A 32 -2.31 0.50 20.71
N MET A 33 -2.58 1.66 20.13
CA MET A 33 -1.81 2.88 20.37
C MET A 33 -2.66 3.88 21.13
N VAL A 34 -2.12 4.45 22.21
CA VAL A 34 -2.79 5.49 22.99
C VAL A 34 -2.77 6.83 22.26
N LEU A 35 -3.96 7.40 22.03
CA LEU A 35 -4.15 8.66 21.34
C LEU A 35 -4.33 9.84 22.29
N THR A 36 -4.90 9.63 23.48
CA THR A 36 -5.14 10.70 24.46
C THR A 36 -3.83 11.36 24.88
N GLN A 37 -3.85 12.70 24.96
CA GLN A 37 -2.70 13.50 25.32
C GLN A 37 -2.16 13.14 26.70
N SER A 38 -0.83 13.08 26.81
CA SER A 38 -0.17 12.69 28.06
C SER A 38 -0.52 13.61 29.23
N CYS A 39 -0.65 14.92 29.00
CA CYS A 39 -0.95 15.91 30.03
C CYS A 39 -2.33 15.74 30.68
N ASP A 40 -3.29 15.13 29.97
CA ASP A 40 -4.62 14.85 30.50
C ASP A 40 -4.70 13.52 31.25
N LEU A 41 -3.68 12.66 31.09
CA LEU A 41 -3.57 11.35 31.74
C LEU A 41 -2.70 11.37 33.02
N VAL A 42 -2.09 12.51 33.36
CA VAL A 42 -1.32 12.65 34.61
C VAL A 42 -2.26 12.72 35.81
N VAL A 43 -1.99 11.86 36.80
CA VAL A 43 -2.61 11.93 38.14
C VAL A 43 -1.79 12.89 38.99
N ARG A 44 -2.35 14.04 39.35
CA ARG A 44 -1.62 15.14 40.04
C ARG A 44 -1.62 15.07 41.56
N SER A 45 -2.45 14.22 42.16
CA SER A 45 -2.55 14.02 43.61
C SER A 45 -2.57 12.54 43.95
N ALA A 46 -2.02 12.15 45.10
CA ALA A 46 -2.09 10.77 45.58
C ALA A 46 -3.57 10.37 45.77
N GLY A 47 -4.05 9.41 44.99
CA GLY A 47 -5.48 9.02 44.95
C GLY A 47 -6.36 9.83 43.98
N GLY A 48 -5.78 10.76 43.21
CA GLY A 48 -6.50 11.56 42.22
C GLY A 48 -6.90 10.79 40.96
N LYS A 49 -7.89 11.32 40.22
CA LYS A 49 -8.27 10.82 38.89
C LYS A 49 -7.48 11.53 37.79
N CYS A 50 -7.35 10.90 36.63
CA CYS A 50 -6.89 11.58 35.42
C CYS A 50 -7.85 12.74 35.08
N LYS A 51 -7.32 13.81 34.45
CA LYS A 51 -8.14 14.93 33.99
C LYS A 51 -9.07 14.50 32.84
N ALA A 52 -8.57 13.69 31.91
CA ALA A 52 -9.41 13.08 30.88
C ALA A 52 -10.24 11.93 31.49
N PRO A 53 -11.57 11.92 31.31
CA PRO A 53 -12.42 10.80 31.74
C PRO A 53 -12.22 9.55 30.88
N TYR A 54 -11.66 9.70 29.68
CA TYR A 54 -11.44 8.61 28.74
C TYR A 54 -10.01 8.58 28.19
N ILE A 55 -9.51 7.36 27.99
CA ILE A 55 -8.30 7.03 27.25
C ILE A 55 -8.75 6.53 25.87
N SER A 56 -8.49 7.32 24.83
CA SER A 56 -8.68 6.94 23.45
C SER A 56 -7.51 6.10 22.99
N ILE A 57 -7.78 4.95 22.40
CA ILE A 57 -6.77 4.07 21.78
C ILE A 57 -7.19 3.74 20.33
N ALA A 58 -6.24 3.47 19.45
CA ALA A 58 -6.48 3.00 18.08
C ALA A 58 -5.87 1.61 17.87
N PRO A 59 -6.50 0.73 17.07
CA PRO A 59 -5.90 -0.55 16.73
C PRO A 59 -4.67 -0.36 15.85
N VAL A 60 -3.64 -1.15 16.12
CA VAL A 60 -2.42 -1.27 15.34
C VAL A 60 -2.45 -2.61 14.61
N ARG A 61 -2.24 -2.56 13.30
CA ARG A 61 -2.27 -3.75 12.42
C ARG A 61 -1.00 -3.79 11.57
N SER A 62 -0.73 -4.94 10.95
CA SER A 62 0.41 -5.08 10.04
C SER A 62 0.33 -4.08 8.89
N LEU A 63 1.50 -3.62 8.45
CA LEU A 63 1.59 -2.75 7.29
C LEU A 63 1.06 -3.45 6.02
N ASP A 64 1.29 -4.75 5.90
CA ASP A 64 0.82 -5.57 4.77
C ASP A 64 -0.68 -5.44 4.55
N LEU A 65 -1.47 -5.39 5.64
CA LEU A 65 -2.92 -5.21 5.54
C LEU A 65 -3.30 -3.84 4.97
N VAL A 66 -2.53 -2.80 5.28
CA VAL A 66 -2.76 -1.45 4.74
C VAL A 66 -2.44 -1.44 3.25
N ILE A 67 -1.34 -2.09 2.85
CA ILE A 67 -0.91 -2.22 1.47
C ILE A 67 -1.93 -3.01 0.65
N GLU A 68 -2.34 -4.18 1.15
CA GLU A 68 -3.35 -5.05 0.56
C GLU A 68 -4.65 -4.27 0.28
N ARG A 69 -5.14 -3.52 1.29
CA ARG A 69 -6.35 -2.69 1.15
C ARG A 69 -6.20 -1.56 0.14
N HIS A 70 -5.03 -0.94 0.07
CA HIS A 70 -4.77 0.14 -0.89
C HIS A 70 -4.72 -0.41 -2.32
N ILE A 71 -4.03 -1.54 -2.50
CA ILE A 71 -3.90 -2.21 -3.78
C ILE A 71 -5.23 -2.78 -4.26
N SER A 72 -6.06 -3.34 -3.37
CA SER A 72 -7.36 -3.90 -3.74
C SER A 72 -8.36 -2.85 -4.26
N GLN A 73 -8.10 -1.57 -4.02
CA GLN A 73 -8.89 -0.46 -4.58
C GLN A 73 -8.49 -0.11 -6.01
N ALA A 74 -7.34 -0.61 -6.49
CA ALA A 74 -6.90 -0.43 -7.86
C ALA A 74 -7.51 -1.51 -8.76
N ASN A 75 -7.74 -1.15 -10.03
CA ASN A 75 -8.17 -2.11 -11.05
C ASN A 75 -7.01 -3.05 -11.37
N ALA A 76 -7.09 -4.28 -10.88
CA ALA A 76 -6.18 -5.36 -11.26
C ALA A 76 -6.46 -5.82 -12.69
N ALA A 77 -5.42 -6.31 -13.36
CA ALA A 77 -5.61 -7.00 -14.63
C ALA A 77 -6.48 -8.25 -14.40
N ALA A 78 -7.31 -8.61 -15.37
CA ALA A 78 -8.14 -9.81 -15.34
C ALA A 78 -7.30 -11.08 -15.56
N VAL A 79 -6.33 -11.32 -14.68
CA VAL A 79 -5.36 -12.41 -14.72
C VAL A 79 -5.30 -13.06 -13.34
N THR A 80 -5.47 -14.37 -13.30
CA THR A 80 -5.31 -15.14 -12.05
C THR A 80 -3.84 -15.46 -11.83
N ALA A 81 -3.28 -15.05 -10.70
CA ALA A 81 -1.90 -15.31 -10.27
C ALA A 81 -1.83 -15.32 -8.72
N ASP A 82 -0.69 -15.77 -8.17
CA ASP A 82 -0.45 -15.82 -6.72
C ASP A 82 -0.48 -14.43 -6.06
N LEU A 83 -0.17 -13.39 -6.84
CA LEU A 83 -0.22 -11.99 -6.45
C LEU A 83 -1.01 -11.19 -7.51
N PRO A 84 -1.66 -10.08 -7.11
CA PRO A 84 -2.37 -9.24 -8.07
C PRO A 84 -1.40 -8.70 -9.13
N VAL A 85 -1.85 -8.72 -10.39
CA VAL A 85 -1.10 -8.16 -11.52
C VAL A 85 -1.57 -6.73 -11.78
N LEU A 86 -0.65 -5.77 -11.65
CA LEU A 86 -0.95 -4.33 -11.66
C LEU A 86 -0.02 -3.57 -12.59
N SER A 87 -0.49 -2.40 -13.03
CA SER A 87 0.28 -1.55 -13.95
C SER A 87 1.33 -0.70 -13.25
N ASP A 88 2.34 -0.24 -13.99
CA ASP A 88 3.31 0.73 -13.49
C ASP A 88 2.65 2.05 -13.05
N LYS A 89 1.57 2.49 -13.70
CA LYS A 89 0.78 3.64 -13.22
C LYS A 89 0.21 3.42 -11.81
N VAL A 90 -0.28 2.21 -11.52
CA VAL A 90 -0.76 1.86 -10.16
C VAL A 90 0.41 1.80 -9.20
N LYS A 91 1.56 1.25 -9.62
CA LYS A 91 2.80 1.21 -8.85
C LYS A 91 3.27 2.60 -8.41
N SER A 92 3.25 3.58 -9.32
CA SER A 92 3.62 4.97 -9.01
C SER A 92 2.71 5.55 -7.92
N LYS A 93 1.40 5.35 -8.02
CA LYS A 93 0.44 5.80 -7.00
C LYS A 93 0.64 5.11 -5.66
N ALA A 94 0.87 3.79 -5.67
CA ALA A 94 1.15 3.03 -4.46
C ALA A 94 2.46 3.47 -3.80
N SER A 95 3.49 3.79 -4.59
CA SER A 95 4.76 4.35 -4.12
C SER A 95 4.56 5.72 -3.45
N GLU A 96 3.77 6.61 -4.06
CA GLU A 96 3.42 7.91 -3.47
C GLU A 96 2.66 7.74 -2.15
N PHE A 97 1.67 6.85 -2.12
CA PHE A 97 0.92 6.51 -0.91
C PHE A 97 1.85 6.02 0.21
N LEU A 98 2.71 5.04 -0.09
CA LEU A 98 3.67 4.49 0.87
C LEU A 98 4.66 5.53 1.37
N SER A 99 5.15 6.40 0.48
CA SER A 99 6.01 7.53 0.85
C SER A 99 5.33 8.45 1.86
N ARG A 100 4.06 8.80 1.64
CA ARG A 100 3.28 9.58 2.60
C ARG A 100 3.06 8.82 3.89
N LEU A 101 2.71 7.54 3.82
CA LEU A 101 2.41 6.70 4.98
C LEU A 101 3.63 6.54 5.89
N ILE A 102 4.78 6.15 5.35
CA ILE A 102 6.02 5.92 6.12
C ILE A 102 6.52 7.20 6.79
N ASN A 103 6.34 8.34 6.11
CA ASN A 103 6.65 9.65 6.70
C ASN A 103 5.54 10.18 7.64
N ASN A 104 4.51 9.38 7.96
CA ASN A 104 3.39 9.77 8.81
C ASN A 104 2.60 10.98 8.28
N ASN A 105 2.55 11.15 6.96
CA ASN A 105 1.85 12.22 6.26
C ASN A 105 0.55 11.73 5.58
N GLU A 106 0.22 10.44 5.70
CA GLU A 106 -1.03 9.85 5.21
C GLU A 106 -2.14 9.97 6.28
N PRO A 107 -3.28 10.62 5.98
CA PRO A 107 -4.36 10.77 6.94
C PRO A 107 -4.96 9.43 7.40
N GLY A 108 -5.41 9.39 8.65
CA GLY A 108 -6.06 8.21 9.23
C GLY A 108 -5.11 7.07 9.62
N TYR A 109 -3.82 7.19 9.30
CA TYR A 109 -2.79 6.21 9.65
C TYR A 109 -1.65 6.84 10.45
N PHE A 110 -0.99 6.01 11.25
CA PHE A 110 0.30 6.34 11.85
C PHE A 110 1.22 5.13 11.70
N PHE A 111 2.24 5.26 10.86
CA PHE A 111 3.27 4.26 10.62
C PHE A 111 4.17 4.06 11.84
N LEU A 112 4.43 2.79 12.15
CA LEU A 112 5.26 2.32 13.25
C LEU A 112 6.30 1.34 12.70
N GLU A 113 7.57 1.66 12.88
CA GLU A 113 8.67 0.80 12.47
C GLU A 113 8.82 -0.38 13.43
N GLY A 114 8.84 -1.59 12.86
CA GLY A 114 8.93 -2.84 13.62
C GLY A 114 10.34 -3.34 13.84
N GLN A 115 11.29 -2.94 13.00
CA GLN A 115 12.65 -3.47 13.03
C GLN A 115 13.33 -3.17 14.37
N GLY A 116 13.75 -4.23 15.08
CA GLY A 116 14.41 -4.11 16.38
C GLY A 116 13.51 -3.66 17.53
N THR A 117 12.18 -3.67 17.34
CA THR A 117 11.20 -3.30 18.37
C THR A 117 10.32 -4.48 18.77
N ALA A 118 9.54 -4.32 19.84
CA ALA A 118 8.60 -5.33 20.30
C ALA A 118 7.43 -5.62 19.33
N LEU A 119 7.31 -4.87 18.22
CA LEU A 119 6.28 -5.11 17.20
C LEU A 119 6.58 -6.34 16.34
N GLY A 120 7.86 -6.68 16.15
CA GLY A 120 8.30 -7.78 15.29
C GLY A 120 8.20 -7.50 13.78
N SER A 121 7.25 -6.69 13.34
CA SER A 121 7.07 -6.26 11.95
C SER A 121 6.56 -4.83 11.85
N ASP A 122 6.74 -4.21 10.69
CA ASP A 122 6.19 -2.89 10.42
C ASP A 122 4.66 -2.89 10.55
N CYS A 123 4.14 -1.85 11.21
CA CYS A 123 2.73 -1.74 11.53
C CYS A 123 2.20 -0.33 11.21
N ALA A 124 0.88 -0.19 11.21
CA ALA A 124 0.22 1.09 11.19
C ALA A 124 -0.93 1.13 12.21
N ALA A 125 -1.02 2.23 12.95
CA ALA A 125 -2.18 2.54 13.78
C ALA A 125 -3.29 3.16 12.91
N PHE A 126 -4.52 2.67 13.06
CA PHE A 126 -5.68 3.14 12.32
C PHE A 126 -6.40 4.21 13.15
N LEU A 127 -6.00 5.46 12.98
CA LEU A 127 -6.45 6.59 13.81
C LEU A 127 -7.97 6.81 13.74
N ASN A 128 -8.58 6.53 12.58
CA ASN A 128 -10.02 6.66 12.36
C ASN A 128 -10.85 5.60 13.12
N LEU A 129 -10.21 4.58 13.68
CA LEU A 129 -10.85 3.50 14.44
C LEU A 129 -10.65 3.67 15.95
N SER A 130 -10.63 4.93 16.42
CA SER A 130 -10.41 5.23 17.84
C SER A 130 -11.53 4.66 18.72
N ILE A 131 -11.16 4.08 19.85
CA ILE A 131 -12.07 3.54 20.87
C ILE A 131 -11.75 4.17 22.23
N ALA A 132 -12.79 4.43 23.02
CA ALA A 132 -12.67 5.06 24.33
C ALA A 132 -12.71 4.04 25.46
N LEU A 133 -11.74 4.12 26.37
CA LEU A 133 -11.67 3.37 27.63
C LEU A 133 -11.84 4.33 28.81
N LYS A 134 -12.56 3.94 29.86
CA LYS A 134 -12.66 4.76 31.08
C LYS A 134 -11.30 4.90 31.77
N SER A 135 -10.85 6.12 32.01
CA SER A 135 -9.52 6.37 32.58
C SER A 135 -9.44 5.93 34.04
N ASP A 136 -10.47 6.17 34.84
CA ASP A 136 -10.49 5.80 36.26
C ASP A 136 -10.52 4.29 36.50
N LEU A 137 -11.07 3.51 35.57
CA LEU A 137 -11.08 2.04 35.66
C LEU A 137 -9.88 1.38 34.97
N HIS A 138 -9.48 1.87 33.79
CA HIS A 138 -8.60 1.10 32.90
C HIS A 138 -7.17 1.64 32.81
N PHE A 139 -6.86 2.80 33.41
CA PHE A 139 -5.54 3.43 33.30
C PHE A 139 -4.39 2.52 33.75
N ALA A 140 -4.55 1.85 34.89
CA ALA A 140 -3.50 0.97 35.43
C ALA A 140 -3.23 -0.23 34.50
N ALA A 141 -4.27 -0.83 33.92
CA ALA A 141 -4.15 -1.92 32.96
C ALA A 141 -3.43 -1.45 31.68
N CYS A 142 -3.82 -0.29 31.12
CA CYS A 142 -3.13 0.30 29.98
C CYS A 142 -1.65 0.56 30.27
N LYS A 143 -1.32 1.05 31.46
CA LYS A 143 0.08 1.32 31.85
C LYS A 143 0.90 0.03 31.94
N ARG A 144 0.33 -1.07 32.44
CA ARG A 144 1.00 -2.39 32.52
C ARG A 144 1.15 -3.07 31.17
N ALA A 145 0.18 -2.88 30.27
CA ALA A 145 0.20 -3.47 28.94
C ALA A 145 1.17 -2.80 27.95
N LYS A 146 1.79 -1.69 28.35
CA LYS A 146 2.72 -0.93 27.53
C LYS A 146 3.97 -1.74 27.17
N VAL A 147 4.29 -1.78 25.89
CA VAL A 147 5.50 -2.43 25.34
C VAL A 147 6.45 -1.46 24.65
N LEU A 148 5.95 -0.35 24.10
CA LEU A 148 6.77 0.68 23.44
C LEU A 148 6.20 2.08 23.72
N GLN A 149 7.02 3.10 23.42
CA GLN A 149 6.62 4.50 23.52
C GLN A 149 7.25 5.31 22.38
N LEU A 150 6.46 6.16 21.73
CA LEU A 150 6.97 7.13 20.77
C LEU A 150 7.92 8.15 21.42
N ARG A 151 8.96 8.56 20.70
CA ARG A 151 9.83 9.68 21.10
C ARG A 151 9.04 11.00 21.08
N ALA A 152 9.56 12.01 21.79
CA ALA A 152 8.84 13.27 22.03
C ALA A 152 8.38 13.96 20.73
N GLU A 153 9.21 13.93 19.69
CA GLU A 153 8.91 14.56 18.40
C GLU A 153 7.71 13.89 17.70
N PHE A 154 7.67 12.55 17.77
CA PHE A 154 6.58 11.75 17.20
C PHE A 154 5.30 11.79 18.05
N GLN A 155 5.41 11.97 19.37
CA GLN A 155 4.24 12.22 20.23
C GLN A 155 3.56 13.53 19.86
N ALA A 156 4.33 14.60 19.62
CA ALA A 156 3.80 15.88 19.16
C ALA A 156 3.08 15.75 17.81
N LYS A 157 3.70 15.04 16.85
CA LYS A 157 3.06 14.75 15.55
C LYS A 157 1.77 13.94 15.71
N LEU A 158 1.77 12.90 16.55
CA LEU A 158 0.58 12.10 16.81
C LEU A 158 -0.55 12.94 17.40
N GLY A 159 -0.27 13.70 18.46
CA GLY A 159 -1.29 14.52 19.12
C GLY A 159 -1.91 15.55 18.19
N TRP A 160 -1.12 16.02 17.24
CA TRP A 160 -1.59 16.91 16.22
C TRP A 160 -2.39 16.22 15.09
N LEU A 161 -1.95 15.06 14.59
CA LEU A 161 -2.72 14.26 13.63
C LEU A 161 -4.09 13.85 14.20
N VAL A 162 -4.16 13.60 15.51
CA VAL A 162 -5.42 13.33 16.21
C VAL A 162 -6.28 14.59 16.35
N GLY A 163 -5.68 15.76 16.65
CA GLY A 163 -6.39 17.03 16.79
C GLY A 163 -6.83 17.66 15.47
N GLN A 164 -6.14 17.34 14.39
CA GLN A 164 -6.37 17.86 13.05
C GLN A 164 -6.32 16.66 12.10
N LEU A 165 -7.46 15.99 11.88
CA LEU A 165 -7.59 14.93 10.87
C LEU A 165 -7.22 15.37 9.43
N TYR A 166 -6.81 16.63 9.21
CA TYR A 166 -6.64 17.26 7.89
C TYR A 166 -5.50 18.29 7.73
N SER A 167 -4.41 18.25 8.49
CA SER A 167 -3.27 19.14 8.23
C SER A 167 -1.94 18.36 8.21
N ARG A 168 -0.83 18.91 7.67
CA ARG A 168 0.55 18.34 7.79
C ARG A 168 1.50 19.11 8.76
N ILE A 169 2.19 18.41 9.68
CA ILE A 169 3.30 18.94 10.50
C ILE A 169 4.61 18.38 9.95
N GLY A 170 5.63 19.22 9.85
CA GLY A 170 6.98 18.78 9.53
C GLY A 170 7.58 17.98 10.67
N THR A 171 7.72 16.67 10.48
CA THR A 171 8.70 15.86 11.23
C THR A 171 9.89 15.59 10.34
N GLN A 172 10.98 15.09 10.94
CA GLN A 172 12.08 14.57 10.16
C GLN A 172 11.58 13.41 9.30
N ASP A 173 11.57 13.63 7.99
CA ASP A 173 11.28 12.59 7.03
C ASP A 173 12.42 11.58 6.98
N TRP A 174 12.10 10.38 6.51
CA TRP A 174 13.11 9.37 6.25
C TRP A 174 14.13 9.86 5.22
N GLU A 175 15.39 9.44 5.41
CA GLU A 175 16.42 9.63 4.39
C GLU A 175 15.94 9.00 3.06
N GLN A 176 16.01 9.76 1.97
CA GLN A 176 15.38 9.40 0.69
C GLN A 176 15.84 8.03 0.17
N ALA A 177 17.13 7.71 0.27
CA ALA A 177 17.67 6.42 -0.17
C ALA A 177 17.13 5.25 0.65
N SER A 178 17.01 5.42 1.97
CA SER A 178 16.44 4.42 2.88
C SER A 178 14.94 4.23 2.67
N LEU A 179 14.20 5.33 2.47
CA LEU A 179 12.78 5.31 2.14
C LEU A 179 12.51 4.58 0.82
N GLN A 180 13.24 4.90 -0.24
CA GLN A 180 13.05 4.27 -1.55
C GLN A 180 13.37 2.79 -1.53
N ARG A 181 14.39 2.36 -0.78
CA ARG A 181 14.69 0.94 -0.56
C ARG A 181 13.54 0.23 0.12
N LYS A 182 12.99 0.83 1.18
CA LYS A 182 11.86 0.28 1.95
C LYS A 182 10.60 0.17 1.09
N ILE A 183 10.23 1.23 0.38
CA ILE A 183 9.09 1.25 -0.54
C ILE A 183 9.26 0.19 -1.65
N SER A 184 10.45 0.11 -2.25
CA SER A 184 10.73 -0.84 -3.32
C SER A 184 10.64 -2.30 -2.85
N GLY A 185 11.04 -2.60 -1.61
CA GLY A 185 10.86 -3.91 -0.99
C GLY A 185 9.38 -4.24 -0.82
N LEU A 186 8.63 -3.35 -0.17
CA LEU A 186 7.20 -3.52 0.08
C LEU A 186 6.38 -3.70 -1.20
N LEU A 187 6.63 -2.88 -2.22
CA LEU A 187 5.93 -3.00 -3.50
C LEU A 187 6.25 -4.31 -4.22
N ARG A 188 7.50 -4.79 -4.14
CA ARG A 188 7.90 -6.06 -4.78
C ARG A 188 7.15 -7.26 -4.20
N GLU A 189 6.90 -7.25 -2.90
CA GLU A 189 6.19 -8.33 -2.20
C GLU A 189 4.68 -8.26 -2.40
N ALA A 190 4.14 -7.08 -2.69
CA ALA A 190 2.70 -6.85 -2.71
C ALA A 190 2.00 -7.19 -4.03
N ALA A 191 2.69 -7.11 -5.18
CA ALA A 191 2.08 -7.31 -6.50
C ALA A 191 3.10 -7.62 -7.59
N ILE A 192 2.60 -8.16 -8.71
CA ILE A 192 3.36 -8.31 -9.96
C ILE A 192 3.12 -7.06 -10.81
N TRP A 193 4.18 -6.29 -11.03
CA TRP A 193 4.12 -5.03 -11.77
C TRP A 193 4.44 -5.25 -13.25
N VAL A 194 3.56 -4.78 -14.13
CA VAL A 194 3.72 -4.87 -15.59
C VAL A 194 3.56 -3.49 -16.24
N PRO A 195 4.19 -3.25 -17.41
CA PRO A 195 3.98 -2.01 -18.14
C PRO A 195 2.52 -1.85 -18.56
N ASP A 196 1.97 -0.63 -18.42
CA ASP A 196 0.57 -0.32 -18.77
C ASP A 196 0.21 -0.74 -20.20
N SER A 197 1.14 -0.63 -21.15
CA SER A 197 0.96 -1.02 -22.55
C SER A 197 0.74 -2.51 -22.77
N THR A 198 1.08 -3.35 -21.78
CA THR A 198 1.07 -4.81 -21.91
C THR A 198 -0.12 -5.47 -21.22
N ILE A 199 -0.88 -4.74 -20.40
CA ILE A 199 -2.04 -5.29 -19.65
C ILE A 199 -3.06 -5.92 -20.59
N SER A 200 -3.51 -5.19 -21.61
CA SER A 200 -4.54 -5.72 -22.54
C SER A 200 -4.04 -6.95 -23.30
N HIS A 201 -2.74 -7.01 -23.61
CA HIS A 201 -2.14 -8.19 -24.24
C HIS A 201 -2.11 -9.38 -23.27
N LEU A 202 -1.72 -9.14 -22.02
CA LEU A 202 -1.67 -10.15 -20.98
C LEU A 202 -3.06 -10.74 -20.68
N GLU A 203 -4.09 -9.90 -20.59
CA GLU A 203 -5.48 -10.33 -20.39
C GLU A 203 -5.98 -11.19 -21.56
N LYS A 204 -5.61 -10.84 -22.80
CA LYS A 204 -5.95 -11.65 -23.99
C LYS A 204 -5.26 -13.01 -23.98
N GLU A 205 -3.97 -13.04 -23.65
CA GLU A 205 -3.22 -14.30 -23.54
C GLU A 205 -3.77 -15.18 -22.41
N PHE A 206 -4.15 -14.58 -21.29
CA PHE A 206 -4.80 -15.30 -20.19
C PHE A 206 -6.17 -15.86 -20.59
N ALA A 207 -7.03 -15.04 -21.22
CA ALA A 207 -8.33 -15.47 -21.70
C ALA A 207 -8.22 -16.61 -22.74
N LYS A 208 -7.19 -16.58 -23.60
CA LYS A 208 -6.91 -17.65 -24.55
C LYS A 208 -6.57 -18.96 -23.84
N ARG A 209 -5.68 -18.92 -22.82
CA ARG A 209 -5.34 -20.11 -22.01
C ARG A 209 -6.54 -20.68 -21.28
N ALA A 210 -7.37 -19.82 -20.69
CA ALA A 210 -8.61 -20.24 -20.04
C ALA A 210 -9.57 -20.92 -21.02
N GLY A 211 -9.69 -20.40 -22.25
CA GLY A 211 -10.46 -21.01 -23.33
C GLY A 211 -9.90 -22.36 -23.81
N GLU A 212 -8.60 -22.60 -23.64
CA GLU A 212 -7.92 -23.87 -23.93
C GLU A 212 -8.04 -24.90 -22.79
N GLY A 213 -8.80 -24.58 -21.73
CA GLY A 213 -9.05 -25.48 -20.59
C GLY A 213 -7.92 -25.49 -19.54
N VAL A 214 -6.99 -24.55 -19.62
CA VAL A 214 -5.91 -24.39 -18.63
C VAL A 214 -6.36 -23.41 -17.56
N ASP A 215 -6.92 -23.94 -16.46
CA ASP A 215 -7.41 -23.15 -15.32
C ASP A 215 -6.36 -22.92 -14.23
N THR A 216 -5.07 -23.08 -14.56
CA THR A 216 -3.97 -22.86 -13.62
C THR A 216 -3.58 -21.38 -13.55
N PRO A 217 -3.37 -20.82 -12.33
CA PRO A 217 -2.84 -19.48 -12.16
C PRO A 217 -1.54 -19.26 -12.94
N MET A 218 -1.37 -18.07 -13.51
CA MET A 218 -0.13 -17.73 -14.18
C MET A 218 0.99 -17.53 -13.17
N THR A 219 2.12 -18.21 -13.40
CA THR A 219 3.32 -17.96 -12.58
C THR A 219 3.97 -16.61 -12.97
N PRO A 220 4.78 -16.00 -12.09
CA PRO A 220 5.52 -14.78 -12.42
C PRO A 220 6.38 -14.92 -13.69
N HIS A 221 6.94 -16.11 -13.94
CA HIS A 221 7.73 -16.39 -15.13
C HIS A 221 6.88 -16.36 -16.41
N GLU A 222 5.68 -16.92 -16.37
CA GLU A 222 4.75 -16.91 -17.50
C GLU A 222 4.25 -15.51 -17.81
N ILE A 223 3.95 -14.71 -16.77
CA ILE A 223 3.56 -13.31 -16.92
C ILE A 223 4.70 -12.53 -17.60
N SER A 224 5.93 -12.69 -17.11
CA SER A 224 7.10 -12.05 -17.71
C SER A 224 7.28 -12.44 -19.19
N LYS A 225 7.09 -13.72 -19.52
CA LYS A 225 7.14 -14.22 -20.91
C LYS A 225 6.04 -13.64 -21.79
N ALA A 226 4.81 -13.50 -21.27
CA ALA A 226 3.69 -12.91 -21.99
C ALA A 226 3.89 -11.40 -22.22
N VAL A 227 4.42 -10.68 -21.22
CA VAL A 227 4.79 -9.27 -21.32
C VAL A 227 5.91 -9.06 -22.35
N ALA A 228 6.92 -9.93 -22.39
CA ALA A 228 8.02 -9.84 -23.36
C ALA A 228 7.57 -10.08 -24.81
N LYS A 229 6.45 -10.81 -25.01
CA LYS A 229 5.83 -11.04 -26.32
C LYS A 229 4.87 -9.94 -26.74
N ALA A 230 4.51 -9.02 -25.85
CA ALA A 230 3.57 -7.97 -26.17
C ALA A 230 4.11 -7.11 -27.33
N PRO A 231 3.27 -6.80 -28.34
CA PRO A 231 3.69 -6.03 -29.49
C PRO A 231 4.19 -4.67 -29.03
N LYS A 232 5.39 -4.28 -29.50
CA LYS A 232 5.94 -2.97 -29.16
C LYS A 232 5.09 -1.90 -29.82
N ARG A 233 5.10 -0.69 -29.26
CA ARG A 233 4.42 0.48 -29.86
C ARG A 233 4.82 0.70 -31.32
N LYS A 234 6.10 0.43 -31.62
CA LYS A 234 6.64 0.41 -32.99
C LYS A 234 5.94 -0.62 -33.87
N ASP A 235 5.71 -1.84 -33.39
CA ASP A 235 5.07 -2.90 -34.17
C ASP A 235 3.62 -2.54 -34.48
N ALA A 236 2.87 -1.97 -33.52
CA ALA A 236 1.51 -1.50 -33.75
C ALA A 236 1.45 -0.34 -34.77
N VAL A 237 2.39 0.60 -34.69
CA VAL A 237 2.50 1.70 -35.67
C VAL A 237 2.86 1.17 -37.05
N LEU A 238 3.78 0.23 -37.14
CA LEU A 238 4.16 -0.41 -38.41
C LEU A 238 2.98 -1.20 -39.00
N GLU A 239 2.21 -1.91 -38.18
CA GLU A 239 1.02 -2.63 -38.64
C GLU A 239 -0.04 -1.67 -39.18
N GLN A 240 -0.32 -0.57 -38.47
CA GLN A 240 -1.29 0.43 -38.92
C GLN A 240 -0.81 1.17 -40.17
N ALA A 241 0.47 1.55 -40.23
CA ALA A 241 1.08 2.15 -41.42
C ALA A 241 0.99 1.20 -42.62
N THR A 242 1.26 -0.09 -42.41
CA THR A 242 1.15 -1.12 -43.45
C THR A 242 -0.28 -1.23 -43.98
N LYS A 243 -1.30 -1.20 -43.11
CA LYS A 243 -2.72 -1.20 -43.51
C LYS A 243 -3.08 0.01 -44.38
N ILE A 244 -2.64 1.20 -43.98
CA ILE A 244 -2.89 2.45 -44.73
C ILE A 244 -2.19 2.41 -46.09
N ILE A 245 -0.91 2.01 -46.12
CA ILE A 245 -0.13 1.89 -47.35
C ILE A 245 -0.78 0.88 -48.31
N ALA A 246 -1.21 -0.27 -47.81
CA ALA A 246 -1.91 -1.27 -48.61
C ALA A 246 -3.24 -0.76 -49.18
N ALA A 247 -4.01 0.00 -48.39
CA ALA A 247 -5.26 0.59 -48.85
C ALA A 247 -5.06 1.63 -49.96
N VAL A 248 -3.95 2.39 -49.92
CA VAL A 248 -3.63 3.41 -50.93
C VAL A 248 -3.04 2.81 -52.20
N LEU A 249 -2.14 1.82 -52.08
CA LEU A 249 -1.46 1.21 -53.23
C LEU A 249 -2.30 0.15 -53.96
N GLY A 250 -3.34 -0.37 -53.31
CA GLY A 250 -4.19 -1.45 -53.84
C GLY A 250 -3.60 -2.85 -53.56
N ALA A 251 -4.49 -3.85 -53.50
CA ALA A 251 -4.16 -5.22 -53.11
C ALA A 251 -3.13 -5.91 -54.04
N GLU A 252 -3.06 -5.50 -55.30
CA GLU A 252 -2.13 -6.08 -56.30
C GLU A 252 -0.64 -5.81 -55.99
N ARG A 253 -0.35 -4.82 -55.12
CA ARG A 253 1.02 -4.30 -54.90
C ARG A 253 1.66 -4.73 -53.58
N HIS A 254 1.38 -5.96 -53.13
CA HIS A 254 1.92 -6.51 -51.87
C HIS A 254 3.45 -6.38 -51.72
N ALA A 255 4.22 -6.56 -52.80
CA ALA A 255 5.68 -6.45 -52.74
C ALA A 255 6.17 -5.02 -52.40
N GLU A 256 5.47 -3.99 -52.89
CA GLU A 256 5.80 -2.59 -52.62
C GLU A 256 5.45 -2.21 -51.17
N VAL A 257 4.32 -2.70 -50.67
CA VAL A 257 3.87 -2.53 -49.28
C VAL A 257 4.91 -3.11 -48.31
N GLU A 258 5.37 -4.33 -48.55
CA GLU A 258 6.38 -4.98 -47.68
C GLU A 258 7.74 -4.29 -47.73
N LYS A 259 8.14 -3.76 -48.91
CA LYS A 259 9.37 -2.98 -49.04
C LYS A 259 9.30 -1.68 -48.22
N LEU A 260 8.16 -1.00 -48.23
CA LEU A 260 7.94 0.21 -47.43
C LEU A 260 7.88 -0.09 -45.94
N ARG A 261 7.22 -1.19 -45.53
CA ARG A 261 7.21 -1.65 -44.14
C ARG A 261 8.62 -1.88 -43.62
N LYS A 262 9.45 -2.66 -44.33
CA LYS A 262 10.85 -2.93 -43.94
C LYS A 262 11.67 -1.65 -43.81
N ARG A 263 11.42 -0.66 -44.68
CA ARG A 263 12.11 0.63 -44.64
C ARG A 263 11.70 1.45 -43.41
N LEU A 264 10.41 1.49 -43.08
CA LEU A 264 9.92 2.12 -41.84
C LEU A 264 10.45 1.42 -40.60
N GLU A 265 10.56 0.09 -40.63
CA GLU A 265 11.09 -0.70 -39.52
C GLU A 265 12.57 -0.42 -39.26
N ALA A 266 13.38 -0.25 -40.32
CA ALA A 266 14.79 0.12 -40.20
C ALA A 266 15.01 1.61 -39.84
N ASP A 267 13.97 2.44 -39.84
CA ASP A 267 14.09 3.87 -39.61
C ASP A 267 14.35 4.21 -38.13
N SER A 268 15.51 4.82 -37.87
CA SER A 268 15.92 5.24 -36.54
C SER A 268 15.19 6.49 -36.06
N SER A 269 14.76 7.38 -36.96
CA SER A 269 13.97 8.56 -36.64
C SER A 269 12.57 8.17 -36.17
N LEU A 270 11.93 7.19 -36.83
CA LEU A 270 10.65 6.63 -36.36
C LEU A 270 10.79 6.01 -34.97
N THR A 271 11.91 5.32 -34.72
CA THR A 271 12.20 4.74 -33.41
C THR A 271 12.39 5.83 -32.35
N SER A 272 12.97 6.98 -32.70
CA SER A 272 13.16 8.11 -31.79
C SER A 272 11.86 8.83 -31.45
N LEU A 273 10.92 8.92 -32.41
CA LEU A 273 9.61 9.55 -32.23
C LEU A 273 8.63 8.74 -31.36
N LEU A 274 8.88 7.44 -31.20
CA LEU A 274 8.01 6.52 -30.47
C LEU A 274 8.51 6.19 -29.05
N ARG A 275 9.61 6.82 -28.62
CA ARG A 275 10.14 6.71 -27.25
C ARG A 275 9.35 7.56 -26.26
#